data_AF-A0A1Z5K0N2-F1
#
_entry.id   AF-A0A1Z5K0N2-F1
#
_cell.length_a   1.000
_cell.length_b   1.000
_cell.length_c   1.000
_cell.angle_alpha   90.00
_cell.angle_beta   90.00
_cell.angle_gamma   90.00
#
_symmetry.space_group_name_H-M   'P 1'
#
loop_
_entity.id
_entity.type
_entity.pdbx_description
1 polymer ?
#
loop_
_entity_poly.entity_id
_entity_poly.type
_entity_poly.pdbx_seq_one_letter_code
_entity_poly.pdbx_strand_id
1 'polypeptide(L)'
;MKSFLALVLAASAFLIVSTLADEDIGLCCLCDNCKPVVRGRESLKVDDKGKTCNDLYMELADPTNESKMGNSVCLNQIHQFRSHCCDATHIPIEIVQAPTPAPNFGMEQGTEPICNICRDGSYPTIPFAKIVTFDRFIKGEKTCDELYRMGRTGNIPDQICNPLVNYAKRPCGCTSNQALRAPTPSPTAKPVTRPSTSPTSDPSMTPSNNLEPSTSPSTRPSLAPAKAPSDIDDSWKESTWWTMIMNRMSRFYNREQRQLRGKYELN
;
A
#
# COMPACT_ATOMS: atom_id res chain seq x y z
N MET A 1 7.96 -72.14 -2.67
CA MET A 1 9.08 -71.19 -2.89
C MET A 1 8.93 -70.33 -4.15
N LYS A 2 8.29 -70.76 -5.25
CA LYS A 2 8.15 -69.94 -6.47
C LYS A 2 7.14 -68.76 -6.35
N SER A 3 6.11 -68.84 -5.51
CA SER A 3 5.12 -67.76 -5.35
C SER A 3 5.58 -66.56 -4.50
N PHE A 4 6.59 -66.72 -3.64
CA PHE A 4 7.10 -65.61 -2.84
C PHE A 4 8.00 -64.64 -3.64
N LEU A 5 8.64 -65.13 -4.70
CA LEU A 5 9.53 -64.31 -5.54
C LEU A 5 8.76 -63.33 -6.44
N ALA A 6 7.54 -63.68 -6.86
CA ALA A 6 6.71 -62.84 -7.72
C ALA A 6 6.12 -61.61 -6.98
N LEU A 7 5.84 -61.74 -5.68
CA LEU A 7 5.30 -60.66 -4.85
C LEU A 7 6.36 -59.59 -4.51
N VAL A 8 7.62 -59.99 -4.36
CA VAL A 8 8.73 -59.06 -4.10
C VAL A 8 9.07 -58.22 -5.34
N LEU A 9 9.01 -58.81 -6.55
CA LEU A 9 9.26 -58.08 -7.80
C LEU A 9 8.14 -57.09 -8.17
N ALA A 10 6.89 -57.38 -7.80
CA ALA A 10 5.78 -56.46 -7.99
C ALA A 10 5.82 -55.26 -7.01
N ALA A 11 6.34 -55.46 -5.79
CA ALA A 11 6.50 -54.38 -4.82
C ALA A 11 7.68 -53.45 -5.13
N SER A 12 8.74 -53.94 -5.77
CA SER A 12 9.89 -53.11 -6.18
C SER A 12 9.61 -52.20 -7.38
N ALA A 13 8.57 -52.47 -8.18
CA ALA A 13 8.21 -51.63 -9.33
C ALA A 13 7.40 -50.37 -8.95
N PHE A 14 6.82 -50.32 -7.75
CA PHE A 14 6.00 -49.18 -7.30
C PHE A 14 6.78 -48.10 -6.51
N LEU A 15 8.06 -48.33 -6.18
CA LEU A 15 8.86 -47.39 -5.39
C LEU A 15 9.74 -46.43 -6.22
N ILE A 16 9.66 -46.44 -7.55
CA ILE A 16 10.51 -45.59 -8.41
C ILE A 16 9.75 -44.38 -9.02
N VAL A 17 8.44 -44.23 -8.80
CA VAL A 17 7.61 -43.22 -9.52
C VAL A 17 7.28 -41.97 -8.70
N SER A 18 7.91 -41.73 -7.53
CA SER A 18 7.47 -40.64 -6.63
C SER A 18 8.36 -39.39 -6.57
N THR A 19 9.34 -39.19 -7.46
CA THR A 19 10.29 -38.06 -7.33
C THR A 19 10.22 -36.97 -8.42
N LEU A 20 9.21 -36.95 -9.29
CA LEU A 20 9.15 -36.00 -10.42
C LEU A 20 7.77 -35.32 -10.59
N ALA A 21 7.21 -34.76 -9.52
CA ALA A 21 5.95 -33.99 -9.60
C ALA A 21 6.07 -32.53 -9.13
N ASP A 22 7.29 -32.05 -8.83
CA ASP A 22 7.58 -30.64 -8.56
C ASP A 22 8.38 -30.00 -9.72
N GLU A 23 8.17 -30.47 -10.96
CA GLU A 23 8.55 -29.69 -12.14
C GLU A 23 7.54 -28.56 -12.36
N ASP A 24 8.05 -27.34 -12.18
CA ASP A 24 7.78 -26.21 -13.07
C ASP A 24 6.41 -25.53 -12.98
N ILE A 25 6.03 -25.09 -11.79
CA ILE A 25 5.62 -23.68 -11.75
C ILE A 25 6.95 -22.92 -11.76
N GLY A 26 7.43 -22.53 -12.95
CA GLY A 26 8.75 -21.92 -13.20
C GLY A 26 8.96 -20.57 -12.53
N LEU A 27 8.74 -20.50 -11.22
CA LEU A 27 8.88 -19.38 -10.32
C LEU A 27 10.35 -19.16 -10.03
N CYS A 28 10.81 -17.93 -10.09
CA CYS A 28 12.17 -17.61 -9.68
C CYS A 28 12.26 -17.66 -8.15
N CYS A 29 13.06 -18.59 -7.61
CA CYS A 29 13.22 -18.71 -6.17
C CYS A 29 14.48 -17.97 -5.70
N LEU A 30 14.29 -16.93 -4.89
CA LEU A 30 15.40 -16.13 -4.34
C LEU A 30 16.34 -16.97 -3.45
N CYS A 31 15.75 -17.84 -2.61
CA CYS A 31 16.48 -18.71 -1.67
C CYS A 31 16.41 -20.20 -2.07
N ASP A 32 17.30 -21.01 -1.50
CA ASP A 32 17.33 -22.45 -1.75
C ASP A 32 16.01 -23.14 -1.41
N ASN A 33 15.58 -24.04 -2.29
CA ASN A 33 14.32 -24.78 -2.18
C ASN A 33 13.11 -23.86 -2.02
N CYS A 34 13.16 -22.65 -2.60
CA CYS A 34 12.08 -21.67 -2.54
C CYS A 34 11.64 -21.35 -1.10
N LYS A 35 12.57 -21.43 -0.15
CA LYS A 35 12.31 -21.02 1.22
C LYS A 35 12.07 -19.51 1.29
N PRO A 36 11.24 -19.05 2.24
CA PRO A 36 11.11 -17.61 2.48
C PRO A 36 12.46 -17.01 2.91
N VAL A 37 12.55 -15.69 2.81
CA VAL A 37 13.65 -14.88 3.34
C VAL A 37 13.93 -15.26 4.80
N VAL A 38 15.20 -15.25 5.21
CA VAL A 38 15.58 -15.57 6.59
C VAL A 38 14.89 -14.61 7.55
N ARG A 39 14.36 -15.16 8.65
CA ARG A 39 13.65 -14.38 9.66
C ARG A 39 14.51 -13.23 10.20
N GLY A 40 13.96 -12.03 10.25
CA GLY A 40 14.64 -10.80 10.65
C GLY A 40 15.32 -10.03 9.50
N ARG A 41 15.24 -10.54 8.26
CA ARG A 41 15.78 -9.88 7.06
C ARG A 41 14.72 -9.38 6.09
N GLU A 42 13.45 -9.59 6.40
CA GLU A 42 12.33 -9.27 5.52
C GLU A 42 12.31 -7.79 5.13
N SER A 43 12.72 -6.91 6.05
CA SER A 43 12.74 -5.45 5.88
C SER A 43 14.09 -4.88 5.40
N LEU A 44 15.12 -5.72 5.20
CA LEU A 44 16.41 -5.24 4.72
C LEU A 44 16.28 -4.69 3.30
N LYS A 45 16.82 -3.49 3.08
CA LYS A 45 16.79 -2.86 1.77
C LYS A 45 17.79 -3.53 0.83
N VAL A 46 17.37 -3.78 -0.41
CA VAL A 46 18.19 -4.36 -1.49
C VAL A 46 18.62 -3.31 -2.51
N ASP A 47 17.93 -2.15 -2.56
CA ASP A 47 18.26 -1.04 -3.45
C ASP A 47 18.07 0.33 -2.77
N ASP A 48 18.47 1.37 -3.50
CA ASP A 48 18.34 2.79 -3.13
C ASP A 48 16.89 3.29 -3.16
N LYS A 49 16.00 2.58 -3.87
CA LYS A 49 14.55 2.86 -3.95
C LYS A 49 13.79 2.34 -2.74
N GLY A 50 14.43 1.61 -1.84
CA GLY A 50 13.82 1.07 -0.63
C GLY A 50 13.06 -0.21 -0.84
N LYS A 51 13.30 -0.94 -1.94
CA LYS A 51 12.84 -2.31 -2.12
C LYS A 51 13.43 -3.19 -1.02
N THR A 52 12.61 -3.99 -0.38
CA THR A 52 13.06 -4.91 0.68
C THR A 52 13.32 -6.32 0.14
N CYS A 53 14.02 -7.15 0.92
CA CYS A 53 14.17 -8.57 0.61
C CYS A 53 12.80 -9.26 0.45
N ASN A 54 11.79 -8.89 1.24
CA ASN A 54 10.45 -9.44 1.09
C ASN A 54 9.76 -8.98 -0.20
N ASP A 55 9.90 -7.70 -0.57
CA ASP A 55 9.35 -7.19 -1.84
C ASP A 55 9.99 -7.91 -3.04
N LEU A 56 11.32 -8.07 -3.02
CA LEU A 56 12.04 -8.80 -4.05
C LEU A 56 11.61 -10.27 -4.12
N TYR A 57 11.48 -10.94 -2.97
CA TYR A 57 10.98 -12.31 -2.91
C TYR A 57 9.59 -12.45 -3.53
N MET A 58 8.67 -11.52 -3.23
CA MET A 58 7.32 -11.53 -3.81
C MET A 58 7.33 -11.23 -5.31
N GLU A 59 8.18 -10.32 -5.78
CA GLU A 59 8.32 -9.99 -7.20
C GLU A 59 8.88 -11.14 -8.03
N LEU A 60 9.80 -11.93 -7.48
CA LEU A 60 10.35 -13.12 -8.13
C LEU A 60 9.38 -14.31 -8.11
N ALA A 61 8.48 -14.34 -7.13
CA ALA A 61 7.40 -15.31 -7.05
C ALA A 61 6.17 -14.95 -7.90
N ASP A 62 6.16 -13.79 -8.58
CA ASP A 62 5.08 -13.41 -9.48
C ASP A 62 5.22 -14.13 -10.84
N PRO A 63 4.29 -15.04 -11.20
CA PRO A 63 4.36 -15.76 -12.47
C PRO A 63 4.13 -14.87 -13.71
N THR A 64 3.66 -13.64 -13.52
CA THR A 64 3.47 -12.66 -14.60
C THR A 64 4.74 -11.86 -14.91
N ASN A 65 5.73 -11.91 -14.02
CA ASN A 65 7.02 -11.27 -14.23
C ASN A 65 7.85 -12.08 -15.25
N GLU A 66 8.77 -11.41 -15.93
CA GLU A 66 9.74 -12.02 -16.86
C GLU A 66 10.73 -12.96 -16.14
N SER A 67 10.80 -12.86 -14.82
CA SER A 67 11.66 -13.67 -13.95
C SER A 67 11.14 -15.11 -13.80
N LYS A 68 11.25 -15.90 -14.86
CA LYS A 68 11.05 -17.35 -14.78
C LYS A 68 12.31 -18.07 -14.32
N MET A 69 12.15 -19.21 -13.66
CA MET A 69 13.28 -20.07 -13.30
C MET A 69 14.11 -20.39 -14.55
N GLY A 70 15.43 -20.23 -14.46
CA GLY A 70 16.35 -20.43 -15.58
C GLY A 70 16.50 -19.25 -16.54
N ASN A 71 15.68 -18.19 -16.44
CA ASN A 71 15.92 -16.95 -17.18
C ASN A 71 17.14 -16.21 -16.59
N SER A 72 17.91 -15.51 -17.44
CA SER A 72 19.06 -14.69 -17.03
C SER A 72 18.67 -13.61 -16.02
N VAL A 73 17.47 -13.04 -16.14
CA VAL A 73 16.94 -12.04 -15.18
C VAL A 73 16.84 -12.65 -13.78
N CYS A 74 16.22 -13.83 -13.67
CA CYS A 74 16.08 -14.56 -12.41
C CYS A 74 17.46 -14.92 -11.82
N LEU A 75 18.35 -15.49 -12.64
CA LEU A 75 19.69 -15.87 -12.20
C LEU A 75 20.51 -14.68 -11.71
N ASN A 76 20.40 -13.52 -12.37
CA ASN A 76 21.08 -12.30 -11.96
C ASN A 76 20.55 -11.79 -10.61
N GLN A 77 19.23 -11.77 -10.42
CA GLN A 77 18.60 -11.37 -9.15
C GLN A 77 18.99 -12.31 -8.01
N ILE A 78 18.99 -13.62 -8.24
CA ILE A 78 19.47 -14.62 -7.26
C ILE A 78 20.93 -14.36 -6.93
N HIS A 79 21.81 -14.23 -7.92
CA HIS A 79 23.24 -14.02 -7.68
C HIS A 79 23.51 -12.72 -6.90
N GLN A 80 22.77 -11.65 -7.19
CA GLN A 80 22.96 -10.35 -6.55
C GLN A 80 22.45 -10.32 -5.10
N PHE A 81 21.31 -10.96 -4.80
CA PHE A 81 20.60 -10.72 -3.54
C PHE A 81 20.47 -11.94 -2.64
N ARG A 82 20.80 -13.15 -3.10
CA ARG A 82 20.64 -14.38 -2.30
C ARG A 82 21.48 -14.37 -1.03
N SER A 83 22.75 -13.95 -1.07
CA SER A 83 23.56 -13.85 0.15
C SER A 83 22.99 -12.80 1.11
N HIS A 84 22.55 -11.65 0.60
CA HIS A 84 21.97 -10.58 1.41
C HIS A 84 20.69 -10.99 2.13
N CYS A 85 19.79 -11.69 1.43
CA CYS A 85 18.45 -12.01 1.93
C CYS A 85 18.33 -13.42 2.56
N CYS A 86 19.09 -14.40 2.07
CA CYS A 86 18.90 -15.82 2.40
C CYS A 86 20.01 -16.42 3.27
N ASP A 87 21.18 -15.79 3.34
CA ASP A 87 22.28 -16.28 4.17
C ASP A 87 22.23 -15.63 5.55
N ALA A 88 21.88 -16.42 6.58
CA ALA A 88 21.82 -15.94 7.95
C ALA A 88 23.16 -15.40 8.48
N THR A 89 24.29 -15.82 7.90
CA THR A 89 25.64 -15.45 8.32
C THR A 89 26.16 -14.17 7.68
N HIS A 90 25.58 -13.74 6.55
CA HIS A 90 26.03 -12.56 5.83
C HIS A 90 25.63 -11.28 6.57
N ILE A 91 26.56 -10.43 7.01
CA ILE A 91 26.21 -9.16 7.67
C ILE A 91 25.88 -8.12 6.60
N PRO A 92 24.61 -7.67 6.47
CA PRO A 92 24.21 -6.74 5.41
C PRO A 92 24.82 -5.36 5.65
N ILE A 93 25.33 -4.74 4.58
CA ILE A 93 25.72 -3.33 4.61
C ILE A 93 24.45 -2.49 4.59
N GLU A 94 24.31 -1.56 5.52
CA GLU A 94 23.18 -0.64 5.55
C GLU A 94 23.27 0.32 4.35
N ILE A 95 22.31 0.22 3.44
CA ILE A 95 22.20 1.14 2.30
C ILE A 95 21.66 2.46 2.84
N VAL A 96 22.49 3.51 2.84
CA VAL A 96 22.07 4.86 3.23
C VAL A 96 20.99 5.31 2.26
N GLN A 97 19.74 5.35 2.72
CA GLN A 97 18.63 5.87 1.94
C GLN A 97 18.72 7.39 1.96
N ALA A 98 18.84 8.01 0.80
CA ALA A 98 18.56 9.44 0.70
C ALA A 98 17.14 9.67 1.23
N PRO A 99 16.87 10.75 1.99
CA PRO A 99 15.52 11.08 2.42
C PRO A 99 14.60 11.05 1.20
N THR A 100 13.65 10.11 1.16
CA THR A 100 12.72 10.02 0.05
C THR A 100 12.01 11.37 -0.04
N PRO A 101 12.10 12.08 -1.18
CA PRO A 101 11.36 13.32 -1.36
C PRO A 101 9.90 13.06 -1.03
N ALA A 102 9.26 13.97 -0.30
CA ALA A 102 7.85 13.83 0.01
C ALA A 102 7.09 13.57 -1.30
N PRO A 103 6.34 12.47 -1.42
CA PRO A 103 5.65 12.14 -2.65
C PRO A 103 4.83 13.34 -3.12
N ASN A 104 5.13 13.84 -4.32
CA ASN A 104 4.34 14.89 -4.92
C ASN A 104 3.05 14.23 -5.41
N PHE A 105 2.01 14.30 -4.60
CA PHE A 105 0.75 13.63 -4.87
C PHE A 105 -0.04 14.23 -6.03
N GLY A 106 0.43 15.33 -6.65
CA GLY A 106 -0.13 15.88 -7.89
C GLY A 106 -1.65 16.06 -7.87
N MET A 107 -2.25 16.23 -6.69
CA MET A 107 -3.69 16.42 -6.60
C MET A 107 -3.97 17.84 -7.05
N GLU A 108 -4.57 17.96 -8.24
CA GLU A 108 -5.11 19.23 -8.71
C GLU A 108 -6.03 19.79 -7.62
N GLN A 109 -5.86 21.08 -7.35
CA GLN A 109 -6.69 21.79 -6.41
C GLN A 109 -8.07 21.96 -7.05
N GLY A 110 -9.08 21.32 -6.48
CA GLY A 110 -10.43 21.40 -6.98
C GLY A 110 -11.08 22.73 -6.65
N THR A 111 -12.21 22.99 -7.31
CA THR A 111 -12.97 24.25 -7.19
C THR A 111 -13.96 24.25 -6.02
N GLU A 112 -14.15 23.11 -5.36
CA GLU A 112 -15.10 22.97 -4.26
C GLU A 112 -14.53 23.54 -2.95
N PRO A 113 -15.39 23.97 -2.01
CA PRO A 113 -14.93 24.39 -0.69
C PRO A 113 -14.24 23.24 0.05
N ILE A 114 -13.40 23.60 1.03
CA ILE A 114 -12.73 22.62 1.89
C ILE A 114 -13.77 21.81 2.65
N CYS A 115 -13.78 20.50 2.44
CA CYS A 115 -14.60 19.55 3.15
C CYS A 115 -13.79 18.81 4.23
N ASN A 116 -13.96 19.17 5.49
CA ASN A 116 -13.32 18.44 6.59
C ASN A 116 -14.14 17.18 6.93
N ILE A 117 -13.60 16.00 6.63
CA ILE A 117 -14.30 14.72 6.85
C ILE A 117 -14.58 14.45 8.32
N CYS A 118 -13.64 14.80 9.20
CA CYS A 118 -13.93 14.91 10.62
C CYS A 118 -14.43 16.34 10.89
N ARG A 119 -15.56 16.48 11.60
CA ARG A 119 -16.25 17.76 11.81
C ARG A 119 -15.37 18.82 12.52
N ASP A 120 -14.39 18.38 13.30
CA ASP A 120 -13.40 19.20 14.00
C ASP A 120 -12.15 19.53 13.15
N GLY A 121 -12.08 19.02 11.92
CA GLY A 121 -10.91 19.16 11.05
C GLY A 121 -9.74 18.23 11.39
N SER A 122 -9.90 17.31 12.35
CA SER A 122 -8.83 16.38 12.71
C SER A 122 -8.57 15.35 11.60
N TYR A 123 -7.36 14.82 11.56
CA TYR A 123 -7.05 13.68 10.70
C TYR A 123 -7.76 12.40 11.21
N PRO A 124 -8.30 11.54 10.33
CA PRO A 124 -8.88 10.25 10.71
C PRO A 124 -7.94 9.39 11.55
N THR A 125 -8.43 8.80 12.65
CA THR A 125 -7.61 7.85 13.44
C THR A 125 -7.50 6.48 12.77
N ILE A 126 -8.37 6.18 11.80
CA ILE A 126 -8.35 4.94 11.02
C ILE A 126 -8.22 5.30 9.52
N PRO A 127 -7.05 5.76 9.06
CA PRO A 127 -6.87 6.30 7.71
C PRO A 127 -7.11 5.26 6.60
N PHE A 128 -6.87 3.98 6.87
CA PHE A 128 -6.99 2.89 5.90
C PHE A 128 -8.40 2.31 5.78
N ALA A 129 -9.35 2.75 6.63
CA ALA A 129 -10.72 2.28 6.55
C ALA A 129 -11.34 2.68 5.22
N LYS A 130 -11.93 1.71 4.52
CA LYS A 130 -12.55 1.90 3.22
C LYS A 130 -14.01 2.33 3.39
N ILE A 131 -14.39 3.36 2.66
CA ILE A 131 -15.76 3.84 2.52
C ILE A 131 -16.18 3.61 1.07
N VAL A 132 -17.32 2.94 0.90
CA VAL A 132 -17.98 2.79 -0.40
C VAL A 132 -18.93 3.97 -0.58
N THR A 133 -18.59 4.87 -1.50
CA THR A 133 -19.48 5.95 -1.92
C THR A 133 -20.23 5.52 -3.16
N PHE A 134 -21.57 5.53 -3.10
CA PHE A 134 -22.42 5.26 -4.28
C PHE A 134 -22.64 6.51 -5.15
N ASP A 135 -21.92 7.57 -4.85
CA ASP A 135 -22.13 8.85 -5.48
C ASP A 135 -21.48 8.91 -6.87
N ARG A 136 -22.14 9.58 -7.82
CA ARG A 136 -21.67 9.71 -9.20
C ARG A 136 -20.33 10.44 -9.29
N PHE A 137 -20.00 11.29 -8.31
CA PHE A 137 -18.80 12.12 -8.26
C PHE A 137 -17.61 11.39 -7.64
N ILE A 138 -17.81 10.57 -6.61
CA ILE A 138 -16.75 9.76 -6.00
C ILE A 138 -16.90 8.30 -6.44
N LYS A 139 -16.22 7.95 -7.52
CA LYS A 139 -16.24 6.57 -8.05
C LYS A 139 -15.31 5.65 -7.25
N GLY A 140 -15.86 4.52 -6.83
CA GLY A 140 -15.12 3.41 -6.25
C GLY A 140 -14.97 3.46 -4.74
N GLU A 141 -14.18 2.53 -4.21
CA GLU A 141 -13.82 2.50 -2.80
C GLU A 141 -12.74 3.54 -2.54
N LYS A 142 -12.93 4.37 -1.51
CA LYS A 142 -11.91 5.32 -1.05
C LYS A 142 -11.59 5.06 0.42
N THR A 143 -10.33 5.21 0.76
CA THR A 143 -9.88 5.17 2.15
C THR A 143 -10.19 6.50 2.84
N CYS A 144 -10.28 6.49 4.17
CA CYS A 144 -10.46 7.71 4.96
C CYS A 144 -9.33 8.73 4.74
N ASP A 145 -8.08 8.29 4.50
CA ASP A 145 -6.96 9.17 4.13
C ASP A 145 -7.21 9.85 2.78
N GLU A 146 -7.57 9.08 1.74
CA GLU A 146 -7.87 9.63 0.42
C GLU A 146 -9.01 10.65 0.50
N LEU A 147 -10.09 10.30 1.19
CA LEU A 147 -11.23 11.19 1.34
C LEU A 147 -10.86 12.45 2.14
N TYR A 148 -10.07 12.34 3.22
CA TYR A 148 -9.57 13.50 3.96
C TYR A 148 -8.77 14.44 3.04
N ARG A 149 -7.84 13.88 2.25
CA ARG A 149 -7.04 14.66 1.30
C ARG A 149 -7.90 15.32 0.22
N MET A 150 -8.82 14.57 -0.40
CA MET A 150 -9.76 15.10 -1.38
C MET A 150 -10.58 16.26 -0.81
N GLY A 151 -11.02 16.15 0.45
CA GLY A 151 -11.74 17.22 1.12
C GLY A 151 -10.88 18.46 1.37
N ARG A 152 -9.61 18.29 1.74
CA ARG A 152 -8.65 19.38 1.94
C ARG A 152 -8.24 20.08 0.65
N THR A 153 -8.27 19.38 -0.48
CA THR A 153 -7.91 19.94 -1.80
C THR A 153 -9.12 20.44 -2.59
N GLY A 154 -10.34 20.44 -2.03
CA GLY A 154 -11.52 20.93 -2.75
C GLY A 154 -12.01 19.99 -3.85
N ASN A 155 -11.75 18.68 -3.72
CA ASN A 155 -12.16 17.64 -4.66
C ASN A 155 -13.39 16.84 -4.18
N ILE A 156 -14.14 17.39 -3.22
CA ILE A 156 -15.40 16.81 -2.73
C ILE A 156 -16.51 17.84 -2.96
N PRO A 157 -17.53 17.54 -3.79
CA PRO A 157 -18.66 18.42 -3.99
C PRO A 157 -19.33 18.80 -2.66
N ASP A 158 -19.64 20.08 -2.50
CA ASP A 158 -20.24 20.61 -1.26
C ASP A 158 -21.53 19.84 -0.88
N GLN A 159 -22.32 19.44 -1.87
CA GLN A 159 -23.57 18.70 -1.73
C GLN A 159 -23.41 17.35 -1.00
N ILE A 160 -22.25 16.70 -1.15
CA ILE A 160 -21.97 15.41 -0.51
C ILE A 160 -21.09 15.53 0.72
N CYS A 161 -20.49 16.70 0.97
CA CYS A 161 -19.59 16.89 2.09
C CYS A 161 -20.29 16.58 3.43
N ASN A 162 -21.45 17.19 3.69
CA ASN A 162 -22.15 17.00 4.96
C ASN A 162 -22.68 15.55 5.17
N PRO A 163 -23.31 14.89 4.17
CA PRO A 163 -23.61 13.47 4.27
C PRO A 163 -22.36 12.60 4.53
N LEU A 164 -21.25 12.89 3.84
CA LEU A 164 -20.01 12.13 3.96
C LEU A 164 -19.39 12.26 5.35
N VAL A 165 -19.38 13.46 5.95
CA VAL A 165 -18.92 13.70 7.33
C VAL A 165 -19.66 12.83 8.33
N ASN A 166 -20.99 12.71 8.17
CA ASN A 166 -21.81 11.89 9.05
C ASN A 166 -21.53 10.39 8.87
N TYR A 167 -21.36 9.96 7.61
CA TYR A 167 -21.04 8.57 7.29
C TYR A 167 -19.64 8.17 7.79
N ALA A 168 -18.65 9.04 7.58
CA ALA A 168 -17.25 8.82 7.94
C ALA A 168 -17.01 8.81 9.46
N LYS A 169 -17.91 9.38 10.26
CA LYS A 169 -17.74 9.59 11.70
C LYS A 169 -17.24 8.36 12.45
N ARG A 170 -17.89 7.21 12.25
CA ARG A 170 -17.52 5.93 12.86
C ARG A 170 -16.39 5.21 12.12
N PRO A 171 -16.50 4.90 10.82
CA PRO A 171 -15.52 4.08 10.13
C PRO A 171 -14.13 4.73 10.06
N CYS A 172 -14.04 6.05 10.00
CA CYS A 172 -12.76 6.77 9.99
C CYS A 172 -12.21 7.08 11.39
N GLY A 173 -12.96 6.77 12.44
CA GLY A 173 -12.59 7.13 13.81
C GLY A 173 -12.53 8.65 14.03
N CYS A 174 -13.41 9.42 13.38
CA CYS A 174 -13.59 10.85 13.67
C CYS A 174 -14.36 11.08 14.98
N THR A 175 -14.03 10.32 16.03
CA THR A 175 -14.58 10.56 17.36
C THR A 175 -13.95 11.84 17.87
N SER A 176 -14.75 12.91 17.95
CA SER A 176 -14.38 14.13 18.65
C SER A 176 -13.85 13.72 20.01
N ASN A 177 -12.55 13.87 20.24
CA ASN A 177 -11.88 13.49 21.49
C ASN A 177 -12.27 14.42 22.67
N GLN A 178 -13.53 14.83 22.77
CA GLN A 178 -14.11 15.33 24.03
C GLN A 178 -14.42 14.18 25.02
N ALA A 179 -14.37 12.91 24.61
CA ALA A 179 -14.59 11.79 25.53
C ALA A 179 -13.31 11.03 25.98
N LEU A 180 -12.15 11.32 25.37
CA LEU A 180 -10.86 10.69 25.71
C LEU A 180 -9.82 11.64 26.30
N ARG A 181 -10.15 12.93 26.46
CA ARG A 181 -9.58 13.68 27.58
C ARG A 181 -10.21 13.12 28.85
N ALA A 182 -9.53 12.19 29.50
CA ALA A 182 -9.71 12.02 30.94
C ALA A 182 -9.71 13.42 31.57
N PRO A 183 -10.61 13.75 32.52
CA PRO A 183 -10.58 15.03 33.19
C PRO A 183 -9.17 15.19 33.75
N THR A 184 -8.40 16.08 33.16
CA THR A 184 -7.12 16.48 33.74
C THR A 184 -7.50 17.00 35.12
N PRO A 185 -7.00 16.42 36.22
CA PRO A 185 -7.33 16.93 37.55
C PRO A 185 -6.97 18.40 37.54
N SER A 186 -7.99 19.23 37.74
CA SER A 186 -7.87 20.68 37.75
C SER A 186 -6.71 21.05 38.69
N PRO A 187 -5.66 21.77 38.23
CA PRO A 187 -4.65 22.24 39.14
C PRO A 187 -5.33 23.24 40.07
N THR A 188 -5.53 22.82 41.32
CA THR A 188 -5.93 23.71 42.41
C THR A 188 -4.73 24.59 42.74
N ALA A 189 -4.37 25.50 41.84
CA ALA A 189 -3.38 26.53 42.07
C ALA A 189 -4.14 27.81 42.45
N LYS A 190 -3.94 28.20 43.70
CA LYS A 190 -4.49 29.42 44.31
C LYS A 190 -4.16 30.65 43.46
N PRO A 191 -5.09 31.63 43.37
CA PRO A 191 -4.84 32.86 42.63
C PRO A 191 -3.79 33.71 43.37
N VAL A 192 -2.64 33.94 42.76
CA VAL A 192 -1.70 34.97 43.19
C VAL A 192 -2.12 36.27 42.50
N THR A 193 -2.79 37.12 43.26
CA THR A 193 -3.08 38.51 42.92
C THR A 193 -1.78 39.30 42.94
N ARG A 194 -1.37 39.87 41.80
CA ARG A 194 -0.66 41.16 41.79
C ARG A 194 -0.86 41.89 40.46
N PRO A 195 -1.51 43.06 40.45
CA PRO A 195 -1.50 43.96 39.31
C PRO A 195 -0.39 45.00 39.48
N SER A 196 0.29 45.34 38.38
CA SER A 196 0.97 46.64 38.20
C SER A 196 1.22 46.90 36.71
N THR A 197 0.46 47.87 36.17
CA THR A 197 0.93 49.10 35.47
C THR A 197 2.30 49.01 34.77
N SER A 198 2.51 49.34 33.49
CA SER A 198 1.92 50.36 32.61
C SER A 198 2.30 50.07 31.13
N PRO A 199 1.65 50.74 30.15
CA PRO A 199 1.93 50.58 28.73
C PRO A 199 3.03 51.54 28.25
N THR A 200 3.86 51.09 27.31
CA THR A 200 4.75 51.97 26.53
C THR A 200 4.47 51.75 25.05
N SER A 201 3.81 52.73 24.44
CA SER A 201 3.83 53.07 23.01
C SER A 201 5.28 53.21 22.51
N ASP A 202 5.70 53.09 21.27
CA ASP A 202 5.08 53.11 19.94
C ASP A 202 6.15 52.60 18.93
N PRO A 203 5.85 52.47 17.62
CA PRO A 203 6.55 51.62 16.66
C PRO A 203 7.66 52.35 15.89
N SER A 204 8.63 51.59 15.38
CA SER A 204 9.30 51.87 14.11
C SER A 204 10.20 50.70 13.76
N MET A 205 10.07 50.13 12.56
CA MET A 205 11.20 49.81 11.68
C MET A 205 10.66 49.40 10.31
N THR A 206 11.11 50.18 9.34
CA THR A 206 10.89 50.18 7.89
C THR A 206 11.19 48.83 7.21
N PRO A 207 10.50 48.51 6.11
CA PRO A 207 10.88 47.40 5.24
C PRO A 207 12.03 47.82 4.32
N SER A 208 13.17 47.13 4.39
CA SER A 208 14.21 47.24 3.36
C SER A 208 13.79 46.45 2.12
N ASN A 209 13.26 47.17 1.15
CA ASN A 209 13.37 46.83 -0.27
C ASN A 209 14.82 47.07 -0.70
N ASN A 210 15.50 46.09 -1.32
CA ASN A 210 16.24 46.29 -2.58
C ASN A 210 17.08 45.06 -3.03
N LEU A 211 17.06 44.85 -4.36
CA LEU A 211 18.05 44.18 -5.23
C LEU A 211 18.05 42.63 -5.18
N GLU A 212 17.99 41.85 -6.27
CA GLU A 212 18.07 42.05 -7.73
C GLU A 212 17.53 40.76 -8.39
N PRO A 213 16.82 40.82 -9.53
CA PRO A 213 16.55 39.63 -10.35
C PRO A 213 17.71 39.40 -11.33
N SER A 214 18.47 38.31 -11.18
CA SER A 214 19.38 37.87 -12.23
C SER A 214 18.60 37.41 -13.46
N THR A 215 18.70 38.22 -14.51
CA THR A 215 18.41 37.84 -15.89
C THR A 215 19.50 36.90 -16.39
N SER A 216 19.13 35.67 -16.75
CA SER A 216 19.91 34.85 -17.67
C SER A 216 18.96 34.04 -18.55
N PRO A 217 18.97 34.22 -19.88
CA PRO A 217 18.04 33.57 -20.79
C PRO A 217 18.55 32.18 -21.15
N SER A 218 17.82 31.13 -20.75
CA SER A 218 18.08 29.79 -21.27
C SER A 218 17.27 29.54 -22.52
N THR A 219 17.99 29.10 -23.54
CA THR A 219 17.58 28.79 -24.90
C THR A 219 16.43 27.79 -24.98
N ARG A 220 15.48 28.16 -25.84
CA ARG A 220 14.35 27.37 -26.37
C ARG A 220 14.81 26.07 -27.05
N PRO A 221 14.28 24.90 -26.66
CA PRO A 221 14.13 23.77 -27.56
C PRO A 221 12.72 23.81 -28.15
N SER A 222 12.63 24.06 -29.45
CA SER A 222 11.41 23.80 -30.22
C SER A 222 11.24 22.29 -30.36
N LEU A 223 10.31 21.69 -29.60
CA LEU A 223 9.80 20.35 -29.89
C LEU A 223 8.32 20.47 -30.22
N ALA A 224 7.97 19.90 -31.37
CA ALA A 224 6.65 19.87 -31.97
C ALA A 224 5.60 19.27 -31.01
N PRO A 225 4.30 19.62 -31.16
CA PRO A 225 3.24 19.02 -30.37
C PRO A 225 3.15 17.53 -30.65
N ALA A 226 3.41 16.72 -29.63
CA ALA A 226 3.07 15.30 -29.64
C ALA A 226 1.54 15.19 -29.70
N LYS A 227 1.07 14.34 -30.63
CA LYS A 227 -0.32 13.92 -30.78
C LYS A 227 -0.96 13.61 -29.43
N ALA A 228 -2.17 14.10 -29.22
CA ALA A 228 -3.03 13.69 -28.13
C ALA A 228 -3.16 12.15 -28.09
N PRO A 229 -3.09 11.51 -26.91
CA PRO A 229 -3.52 10.13 -26.76
C PRO A 229 -5.05 10.12 -26.86
N SER A 230 -5.56 9.82 -28.05
CA SER A 230 -6.91 9.33 -28.21
C SER A 230 -6.96 7.88 -27.71
N ASP A 231 -7.96 7.59 -26.89
CA ASP A 231 -8.45 6.26 -26.52
C ASP A 231 -7.56 5.45 -25.56
N ILE A 232 -7.78 5.68 -24.26
CA ILE A 232 -7.59 4.63 -23.24
C ILE A 232 -8.68 3.59 -23.51
N ASP A 233 -8.28 2.55 -24.22
CA ASP A 233 -9.07 1.36 -24.47
C ASP A 233 -9.40 0.66 -23.13
N ASP A 234 -10.69 0.46 -22.89
CA ASP A 234 -11.30 -0.21 -21.72
C ASP A 234 -11.05 -1.74 -21.72
N SER A 235 -9.99 -2.20 -22.40
CA SER A 235 -9.59 -3.59 -22.67
C SER A 235 -9.20 -4.40 -21.42
N TRP A 236 -8.92 -3.73 -20.30
CA TRP A 236 -8.62 -4.41 -19.04
C TRP A 236 -9.84 -5.08 -18.38
N LYS A 237 -11.07 -4.84 -18.89
CA LYS A 237 -12.29 -5.55 -18.45
C LYS A 237 -12.41 -6.98 -19.01
N GLU A 238 -11.58 -7.38 -19.98
CA GLU A 238 -11.60 -8.73 -20.56
C GLU A 238 -10.39 -9.60 -20.17
N SER A 239 -9.68 -9.28 -19.07
CA SER A 239 -8.63 -10.19 -18.61
C SER A 239 -9.28 -11.51 -18.14
N THR A 240 -9.02 -12.60 -18.89
CA THR A 240 -9.39 -13.98 -18.55
C THR A 240 -8.95 -14.38 -17.14
N TRP A 241 -7.94 -13.69 -16.61
CA TRP A 241 -7.43 -13.82 -15.25
C TRP A 241 -8.44 -13.41 -14.17
N TRP A 242 -9.12 -12.27 -14.31
CA TRP A 242 -10.20 -11.86 -13.38
C TRP A 242 -11.33 -12.90 -13.36
N THR A 243 -11.69 -13.43 -14.53
CA THR A 243 -12.69 -14.50 -14.66
C THR A 243 -12.23 -15.80 -14.00
N MET A 244 -10.94 -16.15 -14.10
CA MET A 244 -10.37 -17.33 -13.42
C MET A 244 -10.34 -17.17 -11.90
N ILE A 245 -9.96 -16.01 -11.38
CA ILE A 245 -9.94 -15.72 -9.94
C ILE A 245 -11.35 -15.72 -9.37
N MET A 246 -12.29 -15.04 -10.02
CA MET A 246 -13.69 -15.02 -9.59
C MET A 246 -14.34 -16.40 -9.68
N ASN A 247 -14.00 -17.22 -10.68
CA ASN A 247 -14.45 -18.61 -10.75
C ASN A 247 -13.82 -19.50 -9.66
N ARG A 248 -12.61 -19.22 -9.21
CA ARG A 248 -11.98 -19.95 -8.09
C ARG A 248 -12.61 -19.55 -6.76
N MET A 249 -12.83 -18.25 -6.54
CA MET A 249 -13.51 -17.75 -5.33
C MET A 249 -14.97 -18.19 -5.25
N SER A 250 -15.71 -18.15 -6.37
CA SER A 250 -17.10 -18.62 -6.43
C SER A 250 -17.21 -20.12 -6.12
N ARG A 251 -16.25 -20.94 -6.57
CA ARG A 251 -16.20 -22.36 -6.22
C ARG A 251 -15.92 -22.60 -4.73
N PHE A 252 -15.09 -21.76 -4.11
CA PHE A 252 -14.82 -21.83 -2.68
C PHE A 252 -16.06 -21.45 -1.87
N TYR A 253 -16.67 -20.30 -2.18
CA TYR A 253 -17.88 -19.82 -1.53
C TYR A 253 -19.04 -20.81 -1.64
N ASN A 254 -19.27 -21.38 -2.82
CA ASN A 254 -20.32 -22.39 -3.01
C ASN A 254 -20.07 -23.68 -2.23
N ARG A 255 -18.81 -24.07 -2.02
CA ARG A 255 -18.46 -25.26 -1.23
C ARG A 255 -18.76 -25.03 0.25
N GLU A 256 -18.48 -23.84 0.76
CA GLU A 256 -18.76 -23.43 2.13
C GLU A 256 -20.27 -23.31 2.40
N GLN A 257 -21.03 -22.73 1.46
CA GLN A 257 -22.49 -22.63 1.55
C GLN A 257 -23.18 -24.00 1.58
N ARG A 258 -22.66 -25.02 0.87
CA ARG A 258 -23.19 -26.40 0.96
C ARG A 258 -22.91 -27.05 2.31
N GLN A 259 -21.73 -26.81 2.89
CA GLN A 259 -21.42 -27.32 4.24
C GLN A 259 -22.31 -26.68 5.30
N LEU A 260 -22.63 -25.40 5.16
CA LEU A 260 -23.56 -24.73 6.06
C LEU A 260 -24.99 -25.26 5.87
N ARG A 261 -25.49 -25.39 4.64
CA ARG A 261 -26.85 -25.89 4.38
C ARG A 261 -27.05 -27.33 4.89
N GLY A 262 -26.06 -28.21 4.71
CA GLY A 262 -26.13 -29.59 5.24
C GLY A 262 -26.18 -29.68 6.77
N LYS A 263 -25.74 -28.65 7.50
CA LYS A 263 -25.85 -28.61 8.97
C LYS A 263 -27.23 -28.20 9.48
N TYR A 264 -28.03 -27.52 8.67
CA TYR A 264 -29.37 -27.04 9.07
C TYR A 264 -30.51 -28.00 8.70
N GLU A 265 -30.26 -29.02 7.88
CA GLU A 265 -31.27 -30.04 7.50
C GLU A 265 -31.25 -31.29 8.40
N LEU A 266 -30.35 -31.34 9.39
CA LEU A 266 -30.18 -32.48 10.32
C LEU A 266 -30.62 -32.18 11.77
N ASN A 267 -31.32 -31.05 11.98
CA ASN A 267 -32.02 -30.70 13.22
C ASN A 267 -33.50 -30.46 12.93
#